data_AF-A0A5N3XJL0-F1
#
_entry.id   AF-A0A5N3XJL0-F1
#
_cell.length_a   1.000
_cell.length_b   1.000
_cell.length_c   1.000
_cell.angle_alpha   90.00
_cell.angle_beta   90.00
_cell.angle_gamma   90.00
#
_symmetry.space_group_name_H-M   'P 1'
#
loop_
_entity.id
_entity.type
_entity.pdbx_description
1 polymer ?
#
loop_
_entity_poly.entity_id
_entity_poly.type
_entity_poly.pdbx_seq_one_letter_code
_entity_poly.pdbx_strand_id
1 'polypeptide(L)'
;MHNFEDELTCPICYSIFEDPRVLPCSHTFCRNCLENVLQATGNFYIWRPLRIPLKCPNCRSIIEIAPSGIESLPVNFALRAIIEKYQQEDHPDIITCPEHYRQPLNVYCLLDKKLVCGHCLTIGQHHGHPIDDLQSAYMKEKDTPQKLLEQLTDTHWTDLTCLIEKLEEQKSHSEKMVQGDKEVVLQYFKELSDTIEQKKKIFLTALCDVGNLINQEYTPQIERMKEIREQQLELVTLTTSLQEESPLKFLEKVDDVRQRVQILKQRPLPKVQPVEINPRVSQVLKDDWSRTEIGQIKKLLIPEMKISPKRIPCAWPDKEEKVEFFKILNIVIVTLISVILMLILFFNQHIITFLNEITSICFSDVSLSVYQSLSKNVHSLKNILYHTVYLLKEFMWKIISH
;
A
#
# COMPACT_ATOMS: atom_id res chain seq x y z
N MET A 1 -53.19 -15.58 48.85
CA MET A 1 -52.83 -16.33 50.08
C MET A 1 -52.15 -15.32 50.98
N HIS A 2 -52.60 -15.16 52.21
CA HIS A 2 -51.98 -14.21 53.15
C HIS A 2 -50.51 -14.60 53.36
N ASN A 3 -49.59 -13.63 53.27
CA ASN A 3 -48.16 -13.88 53.41
C ASN A 3 -47.86 -14.16 54.89
N PHE A 4 -47.75 -15.43 55.27
CA PHE A 4 -47.46 -15.85 56.65
C PHE A 4 -46.11 -15.32 57.16
N GLU A 5 -45.21 -14.90 56.26
CA GLU A 5 -43.93 -14.30 56.62
C GLU A 5 -44.06 -12.99 57.40
N ASP A 6 -45.02 -12.13 57.03
CA ASP A 6 -45.20 -10.84 57.69
C ASP A 6 -45.54 -11.04 59.18
N GLU A 7 -46.27 -12.11 59.51
CA GLU A 7 -46.62 -12.49 60.89
C GLU A 7 -45.45 -13.08 61.69
N LEU A 8 -44.38 -13.51 61.01
CA LEU A 8 -43.15 -14.05 61.59
C LEU A 8 -41.99 -13.04 61.62
N THR A 9 -42.23 -11.79 61.20
CA THR A 9 -41.21 -10.75 61.18
C THR A 9 -41.25 -9.86 62.41
N CYS A 10 -40.06 -9.45 62.87
CA CYS A 10 -39.93 -8.49 63.94
C CYS A 10 -40.25 -7.08 63.42
N PRO A 11 -41.12 -6.30 64.10
CA PRO A 11 -41.50 -4.95 63.66
C PRO A 11 -40.38 -3.91 63.81
N ILE A 12 -39.21 -4.28 64.33
CA ILE A 12 -38.05 -3.37 64.47
C ILE A 12 -37.05 -3.58 63.33
N CYS A 13 -36.62 -4.82 63.09
CA CYS A 13 -35.63 -5.13 62.05
C CYS A 13 -36.25 -5.61 60.73
N TYR A 14 -37.57 -5.78 60.67
CA TYR A 14 -38.32 -6.27 59.51
C TYR A 14 -37.74 -7.57 58.93
N SER A 15 -37.19 -8.40 59.82
CA SER A 15 -36.60 -9.71 59.53
C SER A 15 -37.29 -10.76 60.40
N ILE A 16 -37.23 -12.04 60.01
CA ILE A 16 -37.79 -13.15 60.81
C ILE A 16 -37.21 -13.08 62.24
N PHE A 17 -38.05 -13.31 63.26
CA PHE A 17 -37.61 -13.16 64.65
C PHE A 17 -36.39 -14.03 64.98
N GLU A 18 -35.35 -13.39 65.51
CA GLU A 18 -34.16 -14.04 66.04
C GLU A 18 -34.15 -13.89 67.57
N ASP A 19 -34.19 -15.03 68.28
CA ASP A 19 -34.42 -15.11 69.72
C ASP A 19 -35.62 -14.24 70.19
N PRO A 20 -36.87 -14.64 69.86
CA PRO A 20 -38.06 -13.85 70.15
C PRO A 20 -38.32 -13.77 71.66
N ARG A 21 -38.24 -12.57 72.24
CA ARG A 21 -38.54 -12.28 73.65
C ARG A 21 -39.93 -11.66 73.80
N VAL A 22 -40.71 -12.15 74.76
CA VAL A 22 -42.07 -11.68 75.04
C VAL A 22 -42.06 -10.69 76.19
N LEU A 23 -42.59 -9.50 75.94
CA LEU A 23 -42.84 -8.51 76.97
C LEU A 23 -44.12 -8.85 77.76
N PRO A 24 -44.27 -8.42 79.03
CA PRO A 24 -45.51 -8.62 79.80
C PRO A 24 -46.78 -8.05 79.17
N CYS A 25 -46.65 -7.12 78.21
CA CYS A 25 -47.75 -6.63 77.37
C CYS A 25 -48.06 -7.55 76.16
N SER A 26 -47.54 -8.78 76.15
CA SER A 26 -47.69 -9.82 75.12
C SER A 26 -47.11 -9.52 73.72
N HIS A 27 -46.39 -8.41 73.55
CA HIS A 27 -45.68 -8.12 72.30
C HIS A 27 -44.31 -8.80 72.26
N THR A 28 -43.93 -9.30 71.08
CA THR A 28 -42.70 -10.06 70.87
C THR A 28 -41.72 -9.29 69.97
N PHE A 29 -40.43 -9.35 70.30
CA PHE A 29 -39.34 -8.68 69.57
C PHE A 29 -38.06 -9.54 69.61
N CYS A 30 -37.14 -9.36 68.66
CA CYS A 30 -35.83 -10.02 68.74
C CYS A 30 -35.08 -9.52 69.99
N ARG A 31 -34.34 -10.41 70.66
CA ARG A 31 -33.51 -10.06 71.82
C ARG A 31 -32.62 -8.84 71.54
N ASN A 32 -31.90 -8.87 70.42
CA ASN A 32 -30.98 -7.81 70.02
C ASN A 32 -31.71 -6.49 69.73
N CYS A 33 -32.93 -6.55 69.19
CA CYS A 33 -33.74 -5.36 68.96
C CYS A 33 -34.19 -4.71 70.28
N LEU A 34 -34.57 -5.50 71.29
CA LEU A 34 -34.90 -4.97 72.62
C LEU A 34 -33.68 -4.42 73.35
N GLU A 35 -32.52 -5.04 73.18
CA GLU A 35 -31.25 -4.56 73.73
C GLU A 35 -30.89 -3.17 73.18
N ASN A 36 -31.04 -2.98 71.86
CA ASN A 36 -30.84 -1.69 71.21
C ASN A 36 -31.86 -0.62 71.69
N VAL A 37 -33.14 -1.00 71.85
CA VAL A 37 -34.16 -0.09 72.39
C VAL A 37 -33.83 0.31 73.84
N LEU A 38 -33.37 -0.63 74.66
CA LEU A 38 -33.00 -0.37 76.05
C LEU A 38 -31.81 0.60 76.14
N GLN A 39 -30.78 0.39 75.31
CA GLN A 39 -29.62 1.27 75.20
C GLN A 39 -30.02 2.69 74.74
N ALA A 40 -30.97 2.81 73.81
CA ALA A 40 -31.47 4.11 73.34
C ALA A 40 -32.25 4.91 74.40
N THR A 41 -32.80 4.23 75.42
CA THR A 41 -33.57 4.87 76.52
C THR A 41 -32.74 5.22 77.77
N GLY A 42 -31.43 4.94 77.77
CA GLY A 42 -30.55 4.95 78.95
C GLY A 42 -30.11 6.31 79.49
N ASN A 43 -31.03 7.19 79.90
CA ASN A 43 -30.70 8.48 80.53
C ASN A 43 -31.31 8.72 81.94
N PHE A 44 -31.66 7.66 82.69
CA PHE A 44 -32.07 7.80 84.10
C PHE A 44 -31.40 6.76 85.00
N TYR A 45 -30.13 6.99 85.34
CA TYR A 45 -29.42 6.24 86.38
C TYR A 45 -28.96 7.17 87.49
N ILE A 46 -29.88 7.57 88.36
CA ILE A 46 -29.53 8.11 89.67
C ILE A 46 -30.47 7.46 90.68
N TRP A 47 -29.90 6.69 91.60
CA TRP A 47 -30.54 5.92 92.69
C TRP A 47 -31.14 4.56 92.30
N ARG A 48 -30.54 3.49 92.83
CA ARG A 48 -30.90 2.06 92.64
C ARG A 48 -32.42 1.82 92.65
N PRO A 49 -33.01 1.36 91.54
CA PRO A 49 -34.20 0.54 91.58
C PRO A 49 -33.82 -0.92 91.34
N LEU A 50 -34.50 -1.86 92.01
CA LEU A 50 -34.34 -3.29 91.75
C LEU A 50 -34.80 -3.69 90.31
N ARG A 51 -35.24 -2.75 89.45
CA ARG A 51 -35.81 -3.00 88.11
C ARG A 51 -35.55 -1.86 87.12
N ILE A 52 -35.53 -2.18 85.82
CA ILE A 52 -35.21 -1.29 84.69
C ILE A 52 -36.47 -1.02 83.86
N PRO A 53 -36.93 0.24 83.67
CA PRO A 53 -38.11 0.54 82.87
C PRO A 53 -37.81 0.47 81.36
N LEU A 54 -38.57 -0.33 80.61
CA LEU A 54 -38.54 -0.42 79.15
C LEU A 54 -39.91 -0.05 78.57
N LYS A 55 -39.93 0.78 77.53
CA LYS A 55 -41.16 1.13 76.81
C LYS A 55 -41.36 0.21 75.61
N CYS A 56 -42.51 -0.47 75.53
CA CYS A 56 -42.82 -1.31 74.37
C CYS A 56 -42.93 -0.47 73.08
N PRO A 57 -42.21 -0.82 71.99
CA PRO A 57 -42.29 -0.10 70.72
C PRO A 57 -43.69 -0.14 70.07
N ASN A 58 -44.47 -1.20 70.30
CA ASN A 58 -45.77 -1.37 69.65
C ASN A 58 -46.91 -0.70 70.42
N CYS A 59 -47.06 -1.01 71.72
CA CYS A 59 -48.19 -0.50 72.53
C CYS A 59 -47.82 0.60 73.53
N ARG A 60 -46.54 0.99 73.60
CA ARG A 60 -46.02 2.07 74.45
C ARG A 60 -46.18 1.85 75.96
N SER A 61 -46.59 0.66 76.40
CA SER A 61 -46.64 0.31 77.83
C SER A 61 -45.25 0.30 78.44
N ILE A 62 -45.12 0.78 79.68
CA ILE A 62 -43.88 0.75 80.46
C ILE A 62 -43.82 -0.57 81.22
N ILE A 63 -42.70 -1.27 81.07
CA ILE A 63 -42.47 -2.60 81.60
C ILE A 63 -41.24 -2.54 82.51
N GLU A 64 -41.35 -3.08 83.71
CA GLU A 64 -40.22 -3.20 84.62
C GLU A 64 -39.49 -4.52 84.39
N ILE A 65 -38.23 -4.44 83.97
CA ILE A 65 -37.35 -5.59 83.69
C ILE A 65 -36.42 -5.83 84.89
N ALA A 66 -36.06 -7.09 85.15
CA ALA A 66 -35.12 -7.42 86.21
C ALA A 66 -33.71 -6.81 85.96
N PRO A 67 -32.84 -6.71 87.00
CA PRO A 67 -31.48 -6.17 86.85
C PRO A 67 -30.61 -6.97 85.87
N SER A 68 -30.97 -8.23 85.61
CA SER A 68 -30.34 -9.10 84.61
C SER A 68 -30.68 -8.73 83.17
N GLY A 69 -31.44 -7.65 82.93
CA GLY A 69 -31.66 -7.07 81.61
C GLY A 69 -32.62 -7.89 80.72
N ILE A 70 -32.51 -7.70 79.40
CA ILE A 70 -33.38 -8.34 78.40
C ILE A 70 -33.31 -9.86 78.46
N GLU A 71 -32.20 -10.44 78.95
CA GLU A 71 -32.04 -11.89 79.12
C GLU A 71 -33.05 -12.52 80.07
N SER A 72 -33.59 -11.73 81.01
CA SER A 72 -34.61 -12.18 81.96
C SER A 72 -36.01 -12.33 81.35
N LEU A 73 -36.23 -11.80 80.14
CA LEU A 73 -37.53 -11.89 79.49
C LEU A 73 -37.78 -13.29 78.92
N PRO A 74 -39.02 -13.82 79.07
CA PRO A 74 -39.39 -15.11 78.52
C PRO A 74 -39.17 -15.19 77.00
N VAL A 75 -38.64 -16.31 76.54
CA VAL A 75 -38.56 -16.63 75.11
C VAL A 75 -39.93 -17.13 74.65
N ASN A 76 -40.39 -16.66 73.48
CA ASN A 76 -41.59 -17.17 72.84
C ASN A 76 -41.27 -18.53 72.16
N PHE A 77 -41.28 -19.61 72.93
CA PHE A 77 -40.94 -20.94 72.41
C PHE A 77 -41.91 -21.42 71.32
N ALA A 78 -43.18 -21.00 71.36
CA ALA A 78 -44.16 -21.35 70.32
C ALA A 78 -43.81 -20.67 68.99
N LEU A 79 -43.53 -19.36 69.02
CA LEU A 79 -43.09 -18.64 67.83
C LEU A 79 -41.75 -19.16 67.32
N ARG A 80 -40.82 -19.49 68.22
CA ARG A 80 -39.53 -20.09 67.85
C ARG A 80 -39.72 -21.45 67.17
N ALA A 81 -40.59 -22.31 67.68
CA ALA A 81 -40.88 -23.60 67.06
C ALA A 81 -41.56 -23.46 65.68
N ILE A 82 -42.43 -22.46 65.52
CA ILE A 82 -43.04 -22.13 64.22
C ILE A 82 -41.97 -21.66 63.24
N ILE A 83 -41.07 -20.77 63.68
CA ILE A 83 -39.94 -20.29 62.87
C ILE A 83 -38.98 -21.43 62.52
N GLU A 84 -38.63 -22.30 63.47
CA GLU A 84 -37.77 -23.47 63.24
C GLU A 84 -38.40 -24.42 62.21
N LYS A 85 -39.71 -24.65 62.28
CA LYS A 85 -40.42 -25.49 61.30
C LYS A 85 -40.52 -24.83 59.93
N TYR A 86 -40.82 -23.53 59.90
CA TYR A 86 -40.84 -22.73 58.67
C TYR A 86 -39.46 -22.70 57.99
N GLN A 87 -38.37 -22.63 58.76
CA GLN A 87 -37.00 -22.70 58.24
C GLN A 87 -36.55 -24.11 57.80
N GLN A 88 -37.21 -25.18 58.27
CA GLN A 88 -36.94 -26.57 57.88
C GLN A 88 -37.62 -26.96 56.56
N GLU A 89 -38.67 -26.24 56.17
CA GLU A 89 -39.22 -26.36 54.83
C GLU A 89 -38.22 -25.65 53.88
N ASP A 90 -37.62 -26.40 52.95
CA ASP A 90 -36.73 -25.84 51.93
C ASP A 90 -37.54 -24.81 51.12
N HIS A 91 -37.32 -23.54 51.44
CA HIS A 91 -37.80 -22.40 50.65
C HIS A 91 -36.63 -21.97 49.74
N PRO A 92 -36.50 -22.52 48.52
CA PRO A 92 -35.37 -22.26 47.63
C PRO A 92 -35.24 -20.80 47.17
N ASP A 93 -36.20 -19.94 47.53
CA ASP A 93 -36.32 -18.57 47.02
C ASP A 93 -35.82 -17.48 47.99
N ILE A 94 -35.30 -17.82 49.17
CA ILE A 94 -34.75 -16.80 50.10
C ILE A 94 -33.35 -16.39 49.64
N ILE A 95 -33.30 -15.36 48.80
CA ILE A 95 -32.04 -14.74 48.36
C ILE A 95 -31.46 -13.93 49.53
N THR A 96 -30.23 -14.26 49.93
CA THR A 96 -29.55 -13.60 51.05
C THR A 96 -28.50 -12.58 50.58
N CYS A 97 -28.24 -11.61 51.43
CA CYS A 97 -27.27 -10.55 51.18
C CYS A 97 -25.85 -11.12 51.18
N PRO A 98 -25.05 -10.83 50.14
CA PRO A 98 -23.66 -11.32 50.08
C PRO A 98 -22.78 -10.70 51.17
N GLU A 99 -23.06 -9.46 51.58
CA GLU A 99 -22.25 -8.71 52.56
C GLU A 99 -22.66 -8.98 54.01
N HIS A 100 -23.90 -9.41 54.25
CA HIS A 100 -24.44 -9.59 55.59
C HIS A 100 -24.95 -11.01 55.79
N TYR A 101 -24.24 -11.78 56.61
CA TYR A 101 -24.48 -13.20 56.83
C TYR A 101 -25.94 -13.48 57.23
N ARG A 102 -26.59 -14.36 56.45
CA ARG A 102 -27.98 -14.82 56.64
C ARG A 102 -29.05 -13.73 56.64
N GLN A 103 -28.74 -12.52 56.13
CA GLN A 103 -29.74 -11.46 56.01
C GLN A 103 -30.51 -11.59 54.70
N PRO A 104 -31.86 -11.64 54.70
CA PRO A 104 -32.63 -11.73 53.47
C PRO A 104 -32.59 -10.42 52.68
N LEU A 105 -32.54 -10.52 51.35
CA LEU A 105 -32.71 -9.39 50.45
C LEU A 105 -34.21 -9.12 50.26
N ASN A 106 -34.78 -8.26 51.10
CA ASN A 106 -36.22 -8.01 51.16
C ASN A 106 -36.63 -6.55 50.92
N VAL A 107 -35.68 -5.68 50.59
CA VAL A 107 -35.94 -4.26 50.30
C VAL A 107 -35.33 -3.87 48.97
N TYR A 108 -36.01 -3.02 48.20
CA TYR A 108 -35.48 -2.46 46.96
C TYR A 108 -35.01 -1.02 47.19
N CYS A 109 -33.73 -0.76 46.93
CA CYS A 109 -33.19 0.59 46.96
C CYS A 109 -33.48 1.29 45.63
N LEU A 110 -34.26 2.38 45.66
CA LEU A 110 -34.70 3.10 44.45
C LEU A 110 -33.59 3.90 43.79
N LEU A 111 -32.63 4.37 44.59
CA LEU A 111 -31.47 5.11 44.06
C LEU A 111 -30.53 4.19 43.29
N ASP A 112 -30.11 3.08 43.92
CA ASP A 112 -29.14 2.15 43.35
C ASP A 112 -29.76 1.06 42.45
N LYS A 113 -31.10 1.00 42.39
CA LYS A 113 -31.88 0.03 41.61
C LYS A 113 -31.52 -1.44 41.91
N LYS A 114 -31.35 -1.78 43.18
CA LYS A 114 -30.89 -3.10 43.65
C LYS A 114 -31.65 -3.58 44.86
N LEU A 115 -31.71 -4.90 45.02
CA LEU A 115 -32.18 -5.55 46.24
C LEU A 115 -31.13 -5.45 47.34
N VAL A 116 -31.56 -5.05 48.54
CA VAL A 116 -30.74 -4.84 49.73
C VAL A 116 -31.42 -5.43 50.96
N CYS A 117 -30.65 -5.76 52.01
CA CYS A 117 -31.20 -6.22 53.29
C CYS A 117 -31.31 -5.06 54.31
N GLY A 118 -31.98 -5.29 55.44
CA GLY A 118 -32.12 -4.28 56.50
C GLY A 118 -30.80 -3.74 57.06
N HIS A 119 -29.74 -4.57 57.10
CA HIS A 119 -28.40 -4.13 57.54
C HIS A 119 -27.76 -3.16 56.55
N CYS A 120 -27.95 -3.37 55.24
CA CYS A 120 -27.48 -2.43 54.21
C CYS A 120 -28.06 -1.02 54.39
N LEU A 121 -29.27 -0.90 54.93
CA LEU A 121 -29.99 0.35 55.13
C LEU A 121 -29.66 1.04 56.45
N THR A 122 -29.39 0.25 57.49
CA THR A 122 -29.24 0.78 58.85
C THR A 122 -27.80 1.13 59.17
N ILE A 123 -26.85 0.28 58.74
CA ILE A 123 -25.42 0.43 59.03
C ILE A 123 -24.53 0.31 57.78
N GLY A 124 -25.10 -0.13 56.65
CA GLY A 124 -24.39 -0.33 55.40
C GLY A 124 -24.42 0.86 54.45
N GLN A 125 -24.04 0.60 53.20
CA GLN A 125 -23.81 1.63 52.16
C GLN A 125 -25.08 2.28 51.61
N HIS A 126 -26.26 1.75 51.94
CA HIS A 126 -27.55 2.26 51.47
C HIS A 126 -28.26 3.09 52.55
N HIS A 127 -27.51 3.55 53.56
CA HIS A 127 -28.05 4.35 54.65
C HIS A 127 -28.62 5.69 54.14
N GLY A 128 -29.90 5.92 54.43
CA GLY A 128 -30.61 7.13 54.02
C GLY A 128 -31.07 7.15 52.55
N HIS A 129 -30.87 6.09 51.78
CA HIS A 129 -31.39 6.00 50.41
C HIS A 129 -32.92 5.78 50.42
N PRO A 130 -33.65 6.30 49.42
CA PRO A 130 -35.07 6.01 49.26
C PRO A 130 -35.27 4.52 48.92
N ILE A 131 -36.23 3.89 49.60
CA ILE A 131 -36.52 2.47 49.51
C ILE A 131 -38.00 2.21 49.19
N ASP A 132 -38.28 1.04 48.62
CA ASP A 132 -39.60 0.44 48.48
C ASP A 132 -39.56 -1.04 48.92
N ASP A 133 -40.71 -1.59 49.30
CA ASP A 133 -40.86 -3.04 49.42
C ASP A 133 -40.79 -3.73 48.05
N LEU A 134 -40.52 -5.04 48.04
CA LEU A 134 -40.34 -5.82 46.82
C LEU A 134 -41.54 -5.75 45.89
N GLN A 135 -42.75 -5.82 46.45
CA GLN A 135 -43.98 -5.87 45.66
C GLN A 135 -44.25 -4.51 45.01
N SER A 136 -44.08 -3.42 45.75
CA SER A 136 -44.23 -2.05 45.24
C SER A 136 -43.18 -1.72 44.18
N ALA A 137 -41.92 -2.08 44.42
CA ALA A 137 -40.83 -1.87 43.46
C ALA A 137 -41.05 -2.70 42.19
N TYR A 138 -41.45 -3.97 42.33
CA TYR A 138 -41.81 -4.82 41.20
C TYR A 138 -42.92 -4.20 40.36
N MET A 139 -44.03 -3.78 40.98
CA MET A 139 -45.14 -3.17 40.23
C MET A 139 -44.73 -1.89 39.49
N LYS A 140 -43.78 -1.11 40.03
CA LYS A 140 -43.28 0.12 39.38
C LYS A 140 -42.32 -0.18 38.21
N GLU A 141 -41.47 -1.19 38.33
CA GLU A 141 -40.42 -1.52 37.36
C GLU A 141 -40.81 -2.62 36.36
N LYS A 142 -41.92 -3.34 36.59
CA LYS A 142 -42.37 -4.47 35.75
C LYS A 142 -42.50 -4.11 34.27
N ASP A 143 -42.95 -2.89 33.99
CA ASP A 143 -43.16 -2.42 32.62
C ASP A 143 -41.91 -1.75 32.01
N THR A 144 -40.85 -1.53 32.79
CA THR A 144 -39.62 -0.88 32.34
C THR A 144 -38.93 -1.64 31.19
N PRO A 145 -38.78 -2.98 31.22
CA PRO A 145 -38.20 -3.72 30.11
C PRO A 145 -38.96 -3.55 28.79
N GLN A 146 -40.30 -3.50 28.84
CA GLN A 146 -41.13 -3.30 27.65
C GLN A 146 -40.93 -1.89 27.07
N LYS A 147 -40.90 -0.86 27.92
CA LYS A 147 -40.61 0.52 27.50
C LYS A 147 -39.22 0.66 26.88
N LEU A 148 -38.22 -0.05 27.41
CA LEU A 148 -36.87 -0.08 26.82
C LEU A 148 -36.86 -0.81 25.48
N LEU A 149 -37.64 -1.88 25.34
CA LEU A 149 -37.76 -2.60 24.07
C LEU A 149 -38.42 -1.74 22.99
N GLU A 150 -39.42 -0.93 23.33
CA GLU A 150 -40.05 0.01 22.39
C GLU A 150 -39.04 1.01 21.81
N GLN A 151 -38.06 1.48 22.60
CA GLN A 151 -36.96 2.34 22.12
C GLN A 151 -36.05 1.62 21.13
N LEU A 152 -35.98 0.28 21.18
CA LEU A 152 -35.21 -0.53 20.23
C LEU A 152 -35.98 -0.85 18.94
N THR A 153 -37.24 -0.41 18.85
CA THR A 153 -38.11 -0.63 17.68
C THR A 153 -38.49 0.66 16.97
N ASP A 154 -37.86 1.77 17.35
CA ASP A 154 -38.05 3.05 16.68
C ASP A 154 -37.39 3.08 15.28
N THR A 155 -37.58 4.19 14.57
CA THR A 155 -37.12 4.34 13.19
C THR A 155 -35.60 4.35 13.04
N HIS A 156 -34.85 4.55 14.13
CA HIS A 156 -33.39 4.60 14.09
C HIS A 156 -32.79 3.27 13.62
N TRP A 157 -33.37 2.14 14.03
CA TRP A 157 -32.86 0.80 13.69
C TRP A 157 -33.17 0.39 12.25
N THR A 158 -34.33 0.83 11.73
CA THR A 158 -34.63 0.68 10.31
C THR A 158 -33.70 1.54 9.45
N ASP A 159 -33.40 2.77 9.89
CA ASP A 159 -32.47 3.65 9.19
C ASP A 159 -31.04 3.10 9.22
N LEU A 160 -30.62 2.52 10.36
CA LEU A 160 -29.33 1.86 10.50
C LEU A 160 -29.20 0.68 9.54
N THR A 161 -30.23 -0.16 9.45
CA THR A 161 -30.26 -1.31 8.53
C THR A 161 -30.19 -0.82 7.07
N CYS A 162 -30.98 0.18 6.71
CA CYS A 162 -30.95 0.79 5.38
C CYS A 162 -29.57 1.42 5.06
N LEU A 163 -28.91 2.03 6.05
CA LEU A 163 -27.58 2.60 5.88
C LEU A 163 -26.54 1.50 5.64
N ILE A 164 -26.63 0.37 6.33
CA ILE A 164 -25.77 -0.80 6.10
C ILE A 164 -25.93 -1.29 4.66
N GLU A 165 -27.17 -1.49 4.19
CA GLU A 165 -27.44 -1.93 2.82
C GLU A 165 -26.87 -0.95 1.77
N LYS A 166 -27.06 0.36 1.97
CA LYS A 166 -26.49 1.39 1.09
C LYS A 166 -24.97 1.36 1.09
N LEU A 167 -24.33 1.19 2.24
CA LEU A 167 -22.87 1.11 2.34
C LEU A 167 -22.33 -0.15 1.65
N GLU A 168 -23.01 -1.29 1.81
CA GLU A 168 -22.67 -2.53 1.12
C GLU A 168 -22.81 -2.41 -0.40
N GLU A 169 -23.89 -1.78 -0.87
CA GLU A 169 -24.09 -1.51 -2.30
C GLU A 169 -22.99 -0.60 -2.85
N GLN A 170 -22.68 0.50 -2.16
CA GLN A 170 -21.61 1.43 -2.58
C GLN A 170 -20.24 0.76 -2.59
N LYS A 171 -19.94 -0.08 -1.59
CA LYS A 171 -18.72 -0.88 -1.56
C LYS A 171 -18.66 -1.83 -2.75
N SER A 172 -19.72 -2.60 -2.99
CA SER A 172 -19.82 -3.55 -4.10
C SER A 172 -19.65 -2.86 -5.46
N HIS A 173 -20.27 -1.68 -5.64
CA HIS A 173 -20.14 -0.88 -6.84
C HIS A 173 -18.69 -0.44 -7.07
N SER A 174 -18.05 0.11 -6.03
CA SER A 174 -16.66 0.56 -6.09
C SER A 174 -15.68 -0.59 -6.39
N GLU A 175 -15.89 -1.76 -5.77
CA GLU A 175 -15.10 -2.96 -6.02
C GLU A 175 -15.24 -3.45 -7.47
N LYS A 176 -16.46 -3.42 -8.03
CA LYS A 176 -16.70 -3.75 -9.44
C LYS A 176 -16.02 -2.78 -10.40
N MET A 177 -16.02 -1.48 -10.10
CA MET A 177 -15.29 -0.49 -10.91
C MET A 177 -13.79 -0.77 -10.92
N VAL A 178 -13.19 -1.00 -9.75
CA VAL A 178 -11.77 -1.35 -9.64
C VAL A 178 -11.46 -2.65 -10.38
N GLN A 179 -12.35 -3.64 -10.31
CA GLN A 179 -12.17 -4.90 -11.02
C GLN A 179 -12.24 -4.71 -12.55
N GLY A 180 -13.18 -3.88 -13.04
CA GLY A 180 -13.27 -3.51 -14.45
C GLY A 180 -12.00 -2.81 -14.94
N ASP A 181 -11.47 -1.85 -14.17
CA ASP A 181 -10.23 -1.15 -14.52
C ASP A 181 -9.02 -2.08 -14.55
N LYS A 182 -8.93 -3.05 -13.61
CA LYS A 182 -7.89 -4.09 -13.66
C LYS A 182 -7.95 -4.90 -14.95
N GLU A 183 -9.16 -5.30 -15.36
CA GLU A 183 -9.36 -6.06 -16.60
C GLU A 183 -8.97 -5.25 -17.83
N VAL A 184 -9.30 -3.95 -17.87
CA VAL A 184 -8.88 -3.05 -18.96
C VAL A 184 -7.35 -2.96 -19.04
N VAL A 185 -6.67 -2.78 -17.90
CA VAL A 185 -5.20 -2.74 -17.85
C VAL A 185 -4.59 -4.04 -18.35
N LEU A 186 -5.07 -5.18 -17.85
CA LEU A 186 -4.58 -6.50 -18.26
C LEU A 186 -4.77 -6.73 -19.76
N GLN A 187 -5.94 -6.38 -20.29
CA GLN A 187 -6.25 -6.55 -21.70
C GLN A 187 -5.35 -5.66 -22.58
N TYR A 188 -5.16 -4.39 -22.21
CA TYR A 188 -4.31 -3.46 -22.96
C TYR A 188 -2.86 -3.96 -23.08
N PHE A 189 -2.25 -4.37 -21.96
CA PHE A 189 -0.87 -4.85 -21.98
C PHE A 189 -0.71 -6.21 -22.64
N LYS A 190 -1.74 -7.06 -22.57
CA LYS A 190 -1.76 -8.33 -23.31
C LYS A 190 -1.75 -8.09 -24.82
N GLU A 191 -2.64 -7.25 -25.33
CA GLU A 191 -2.70 -6.90 -26.76
C GLU A 191 -1.40 -6.27 -27.26
N LEU A 192 -0.80 -5.40 -26.45
CA LEU A 192 0.49 -4.78 -26.77
C LEU A 192 1.60 -5.83 -26.85
N SER A 193 1.68 -6.73 -25.85
CA SER A 193 2.69 -7.79 -25.81
C SER A 193 2.55 -8.75 -26.99
N ASP A 194 1.32 -9.18 -27.29
CA ASP A 194 1.01 -10.05 -28.41
C ASP A 194 1.40 -9.39 -29.75
N THR A 195 1.14 -8.09 -29.90
CA THR A 195 1.53 -7.32 -31.08
C THR A 195 3.05 -7.27 -31.24
N ILE A 196 3.78 -6.98 -30.16
CA ILE A 196 5.25 -6.92 -30.19
C ILE A 196 5.83 -8.29 -30.54
N GLU A 197 5.34 -9.37 -29.93
CA GLU A 197 5.83 -10.73 -30.20
C GLU A 197 5.51 -11.16 -31.64
N GLN A 198 4.33 -10.80 -32.16
CA GLN A 198 3.99 -11.04 -33.57
C GLN A 198 4.96 -10.30 -34.52
N LYS A 199 5.28 -9.03 -34.24
CA LYS A 199 6.20 -8.25 -35.07
C LYS A 199 7.63 -8.82 -35.00
N LYS A 200 8.09 -9.21 -33.82
CA LYS A 200 9.38 -9.91 -33.64
C LYS A 200 9.42 -11.20 -34.47
N LYS A 201 8.35 -12.00 -34.46
CA LYS A 201 8.26 -13.22 -35.28
C LYS A 201 8.42 -12.89 -36.77
N ILE A 202 7.74 -11.87 -37.27
CA ILE A 202 7.84 -11.44 -38.67
C ILE A 202 9.27 -10.99 -39.02
N PHE A 203 9.95 -10.24 -38.15
CA PHE A 203 11.36 -9.86 -38.34
C PHE A 203 12.28 -11.08 -38.49
N LEU A 204 12.11 -12.07 -37.61
CA LEU A 204 12.92 -13.30 -37.63
C LEU A 204 12.63 -14.14 -38.87
N THR A 205 11.37 -14.24 -39.30
CA THR A 205 11.00 -14.92 -40.55
C THR A 205 11.66 -14.24 -41.75
N ALA A 206 11.57 -12.91 -41.87
CA ALA A 206 12.21 -12.19 -42.97
C ALA A 206 13.74 -12.38 -43.00
N LEU A 207 14.40 -12.44 -41.85
CA LEU A 207 15.83 -12.76 -41.77
C LEU A 207 16.14 -14.21 -42.17
N CYS A 208 15.28 -15.15 -41.81
CA CYS A 208 15.40 -16.56 -42.22
C CYS A 208 15.30 -16.67 -43.75
N ASP A 209 14.34 -15.98 -44.37
CA ASP A 209 14.15 -15.96 -45.82
C ASP A 209 15.39 -15.39 -46.53
N VAL A 210 15.97 -14.31 -46.00
CA VAL A 210 17.26 -13.79 -46.48
C VAL A 210 18.38 -14.82 -46.32
N GLY A 211 18.47 -15.52 -45.19
CA GLY A 211 19.45 -16.59 -45.00
C GLY A 211 19.31 -17.71 -46.04
N ASN A 212 18.07 -18.08 -46.39
CA ASN A 212 17.78 -19.07 -47.41
C ASN A 212 18.19 -18.60 -48.80
N LEU A 213 17.94 -17.34 -49.15
CA LEU A 213 18.39 -16.75 -50.41
C LEU A 213 19.92 -16.73 -50.51
N ILE A 214 20.64 -16.39 -49.43
CA ILE A 214 22.12 -16.48 -49.39
C ILE A 214 22.57 -17.92 -49.67
N ASN A 215 21.94 -18.90 -49.03
CA ASN A 215 22.26 -20.31 -49.25
C ASN A 215 22.01 -20.73 -50.70
N GLN A 216 20.91 -20.28 -51.31
CA GLN A 216 20.59 -20.56 -52.72
C GLN A 216 21.64 -20.00 -53.68
N GLU A 217 22.20 -18.83 -53.39
CA GLU A 217 23.25 -18.21 -54.20
C GLU A 217 24.62 -18.90 -54.06
N TYR A 218 25.04 -19.25 -52.84
CA TYR A 218 26.40 -19.72 -52.59
C TYR A 218 26.56 -21.24 -52.54
N THR A 219 25.59 -21.99 -52.04
CA THR A 219 25.67 -23.47 -51.91
C THR A 219 26.02 -24.17 -53.21
N PRO A 220 25.35 -23.92 -54.36
CA PRO A 220 25.67 -24.62 -55.61
C PRO A 220 27.07 -24.27 -56.13
N GLN A 221 27.58 -23.06 -55.84
CA GLN A 221 28.94 -22.67 -56.22
C GLN A 221 29.97 -23.38 -55.34
N ILE A 222 29.71 -23.49 -54.04
CA ILE A 222 30.58 -24.21 -53.09
C ILE A 222 30.64 -25.69 -53.45
N GLU A 223 29.51 -26.34 -53.69
CA GLU A 223 29.48 -27.77 -54.04
C GLU A 223 30.21 -28.05 -55.36
N ARG A 224 30.01 -27.20 -56.38
CA ARG A 224 30.78 -27.29 -57.63
C ARG A 224 32.30 -27.18 -57.39
N MET A 225 32.74 -26.30 -56.50
CA MET A 225 34.16 -26.16 -56.18
C MET A 225 34.70 -27.36 -55.40
N LYS A 226 33.90 -27.95 -54.51
CA LYS A 226 34.26 -29.18 -53.78
C LYS A 226 34.40 -30.36 -54.75
N GLU A 227 33.48 -30.53 -55.70
CA GLU A 227 33.55 -31.59 -56.72
C GLU A 227 34.84 -31.49 -57.56
N ILE A 228 35.22 -30.27 -57.98
CA ILE A 228 36.47 -30.05 -58.72
C ILE A 228 37.68 -30.43 -57.85
N ARG A 229 37.67 -30.08 -56.56
CA ARG A 229 38.73 -30.42 -55.61
C ARG A 229 38.81 -31.93 -55.34
N GLU A 230 37.69 -32.62 -55.26
CA GLU A 230 37.65 -34.07 -55.09
C GLU A 230 38.23 -34.79 -56.32
N GLN A 231 37.82 -34.40 -57.52
CA GLN A 231 38.40 -34.93 -58.77
C GLN A 231 39.89 -34.65 -58.89
N GLN A 232 40.36 -33.49 -58.40
CA GLN A 232 41.79 -33.20 -58.31
C GLN A 232 42.50 -34.22 -57.41
N LEU A 233 41.96 -34.50 -56.22
CA LEU A 233 42.58 -35.40 -55.26
C LEU A 233 42.59 -36.86 -55.75
N GLU A 234 41.50 -37.30 -56.40
CA GLU A 234 41.42 -38.60 -57.05
C GLU A 234 42.52 -38.75 -58.12
N LEU A 235 42.68 -37.72 -58.98
CA LEU A 235 43.73 -37.71 -60.00
C LEU A 235 45.14 -37.71 -59.41
N VAL A 236 45.38 -36.98 -58.32
CA VAL A 236 46.68 -37.01 -57.62
C VAL A 236 46.98 -38.42 -57.10
N THR A 237 45.97 -39.09 -56.54
CA THR A 237 46.11 -40.46 -56.00
C THR A 237 46.39 -41.46 -57.11
N LEU A 238 45.61 -41.42 -58.20
CA LEU A 238 45.81 -42.22 -59.40
C LEU A 238 47.21 -42.02 -59.99
N THR A 239 47.66 -40.77 -60.11
CA THR A 239 48.99 -40.43 -60.64
C THR A 239 50.10 -41.00 -59.76
N THR A 240 49.94 -40.95 -58.43
CA THR A 240 50.90 -41.50 -57.48
C THR A 240 50.98 -43.02 -57.62
N SER A 241 49.84 -43.72 -57.66
CA SER A 241 49.83 -45.18 -57.87
C SER A 241 50.39 -45.61 -59.23
N LEU A 242 50.24 -44.78 -60.27
CA LEU A 242 50.77 -45.06 -61.60
C LEU A 242 52.30 -45.13 -61.62
N GLN A 243 52.97 -44.38 -60.74
CA GLN A 243 54.44 -44.36 -60.65
C GLN A 243 55.02 -45.70 -60.17
N GLU A 244 54.21 -46.51 -59.49
CA GLU A 244 54.59 -47.82 -58.97
C GLU A 244 54.25 -48.97 -59.95
N GLU A 245 53.53 -48.69 -61.05
CA GLU A 245 53.17 -49.71 -62.04
C GLU A 245 54.31 -50.03 -63.04
N SER A 246 54.17 -51.14 -63.78
CA SER A 246 55.15 -51.52 -64.81
C SER A 246 55.15 -50.55 -66.00
N PRO A 247 56.27 -50.41 -66.74
CA PRO A 247 56.38 -49.45 -67.85
C PRO A 247 55.28 -49.57 -68.92
N LEU A 248 54.84 -50.80 -69.23
CA LEU A 248 53.75 -51.06 -70.18
C LEU A 248 52.41 -50.49 -69.70
N LYS A 249 52.01 -50.78 -68.44
CA LYS A 249 50.74 -50.31 -67.88
C LYS A 249 50.73 -48.80 -67.65
N PHE A 250 51.88 -48.23 -67.28
CA PHE A 250 52.06 -46.80 -67.15
C PHE A 250 51.78 -46.09 -68.49
N LEU A 251 52.43 -46.54 -69.58
CA LEU A 251 52.27 -45.93 -70.91
C LEU A 251 50.84 -46.07 -71.46
N GLU A 252 50.13 -47.15 -71.11
CA GLU A 252 48.72 -47.35 -71.49
C GLU A 252 47.77 -46.35 -70.80
N LYS A 253 48.04 -45.98 -69.55
CA LYS A 253 47.13 -45.15 -68.72
C LYS A 253 47.52 -43.67 -68.62
N VAL A 254 48.78 -43.31 -68.89
CA VAL A 254 49.28 -41.94 -68.66
C VAL A 254 48.61 -40.89 -69.55
N ASP A 255 48.19 -41.26 -70.76
CA ASP A 255 47.49 -40.34 -71.67
C ASP A 255 46.06 -40.03 -71.19
N ASP A 256 45.36 -40.98 -70.57
CA ASP A 256 44.06 -40.74 -69.91
C ASP A 256 44.20 -39.73 -68.77
N VAL A 257 45.20 -39.92 -67.90
CA VAL A 257 45.51 -38.97 -66.81
C VAL A 257 45.82 -37.59 -67.37
N ARG A 258 46.61 -37.50 -68.46
CA ARG A 258 46.94 -36.23 -69.12
C ARG A 258 45.67 -35.51 -69.62
N GLN A 259 44.76 -36.24 -70.25
CA GLN A 259 43.48 -35.69 -70.71
C GLN A 259 42.60 -35.21 -69.55
N ARG A 260 42.45 -36.01 -68.48
CA ARG A 260 41.65 -35.64 -67.30
C ARG A 260 42.20 -34.40 -66.59
N VAL A 261 43.52 -34.27 -66.48
CA VAL A 261 44.17 -33.05 -65.94
C VAL A 261 43.90 -31.84 -66.81
N GLN A 262 44.00 -31.97 -68.14
CA GLN A 262 43.72 -30.88 -69.08
C GLN A 262 42.26 -30.40 -68.93
N ILE A 263 41.30 -31.33 -68.88
CA ILE A 263 39.87 -31.03 -68.70
C ILE A 263 39.63 -30.31 -67.37
N LEU A 264 40.23 -30.79 -66.28
CA LEU A 264 40.04 -30.21 -64.95
C LEU A 264 40.62 -28.78 -64.88
N LYS A 265 41.80 -28.53 -65.45
CA LYS A 265 42.42 -27.20 -65.48
C LYS A 265 41.66 -26.18 -66.34
N GLN A 266 40.88 -26.64 -67.32
CA GLN A 266 40.09 -25.76 -68.19
C GLN A 266 38.70 -25.43 -67.60
N ARG A 267 38.28 -26.04 -66.48
CA ARG A 267 36.98 -25.72 -65.88
C ARG A 267 36.93 -24.28 -65.35
N PRO A 268 35.87 -23.51 -65.67
CA PRO A 268 35.77 -22.12 -65.26
C PRO A 268 35.49 -22.01 -63.75
N LEU A 269 36.22 -21.10 -63.09
CA LEU A 269 36.00 -20.75 -61.68
C LEU A 269 34.92 -19.65 -61.58
N PRO A 270 33.95 -19.77 -60.66
CA PRO A 270 32.93 -18.75 -60.45
C PRO A 270 33.56 -17.46 -59.89
N LYS A 271 33.03 -16.31 -60.32
CA LYS A 271 33.38 -15.02 -59.73
C LYS A 271 32.57 -14.82 -58.45
N VAL A 272 33.24 -14.66 -57.32
CA VAL A 272 32.56 -14.41 -56.03
C VAL A 272 32.05 -12.97 -56.02
N GLN A 273 30.72 -12.80 -56.00
CA GLN A 273 30.10 -11.50 -55.76
C GLN A 273 29.77 -11.37 -54.27
N PRO A 274 30.32 -10.36 -53.57
CA PRO A 274 29.95 -10.11 -52.18
C PRO A 274 28.53 -9.59 -52.11
N VAL A 275 27.80 -10.05 -51.11
CA VAL A 275 26.39 -9.79 -50.91
C VAL A 275 26.19 -9.09 -49.58
N GLU A 276 25.26 -8.12 -49.53
CA GLU A 276 24.89 -7.40 -48.31
C GLU A 276 23.37 -7.35 -48.11
N ILE A 277 22.96 -7.49 -46.84
CA ILE A 277 21.56 -7.44 -46.42
C ILE A 277 21.17 -5.99 -46.19
N ASN A 278 20.12 -5.53 -46.86
CA ASN A 278 19.60 -4.17 -46.75
C ASN A 278 18.07 -4.16 -46.61
N PRO A 279 17.49 -3.39 -45.67
CA PRO A 279 18.16 -2.65 -44.59
C PRO A 279 18.73 -3.57 -43.51
N ARG A 280 19.76 -3.09 -42.79
CA ARG A 280 20.27 -3.79 -41.61
C ARG A 280 19.27 -3.65 -40.47
N VAL A 281 18.81 -4.78 -39.93
CA VAL A 281 17.81 -4.81 -38.84
C VAL A 281 18.24 -3.99 -37.63
N SER A 282 19.53 -4.02 -37.27
CA SER A 282 20.06 -3.20 -36.19
C SER A 282 19.81 -1.70 -36.38
N GLN A 283 19.86 -1.22 -37.63
CA GLN A 283 19.61 0.18 -37.96
C GLN A 283 18.11 0.50 -37.91
N VAL A 284 17.28 -0.37 -38.49
CA VAL A 284 15.80 -0.24 -38.45
C VAL A 284 15.31 -0.20 -37.00
N LEU A 285 15.83 -1.08 -36.15
CA LEU A 285 15.45 -1.11 -34.73
C LEU A 285 15.89 0.17 -33.99
N LYS A 286 17.08 0.68 -34.30
CA LYS A 286 17.63 1.88 -33.67
C LYS A 286 16.93 3.16 -34.12
N ASP A 287 16.70 3.31 -35.42
CA ASP A 287 16.25 4.57 -35.99
C ASP A 287 14.72 4.70 -36.00
N ASP A 288 14.02 3.60 -36.33
CA ASP A 288 12.57 3.61 -36.52
C ASP A 288 11.84 3.09 -35.27
N TRP A 289 12.22 1.92 -34.75
CA TRP A 289 11.47 1.27 -33.66
C TRP A 289 11.69 1.92 -32.31
N SER A 290 12.92 2.32 -31.98
CA SER A 290 13.23 2.90 -30.67
C SER A 290 12.50 4.23 -30.39
N ARG A 291 12.09 4.93 -31.45
CA ARG A 291 11.43 6.24 -31.41
C ARG A 291 9.91 6.16 -31.58
N THR A 292 9.38 4.96 -31.83
CA THR A 292 7.95 4.76 -32.10
C THR A 292 7.16 4.78 -30.80
N GLU A 293 6.08 5.57 -30.76
CA GLU A 293 5.15 5.60 -29.64
C GLU A 293 4.37 4.29 -29.52
N ILE A 294 4.05 3.88 -28.28
CA ILE A 294 3.34 2.62 -27.99
C ILE A 294 2.05 2.48 -28.81
N GLY A 295 1.25 3.56 -28.92
CA GLY A 295 0.01 3.57 -29.69
C GLY A 295 0.18 3.39 -31.20
N GLN A 296 1.39 3.53 -31.72
CA GLN A 296 1.71 3.43 -33.15
C GLN A 296 2.36 2.09 -33.53
N ILE A 297 2.82 1.29 -32.57
CA ILE A 297 3.54 0.01 -32.79
C ILE A 297 2.75 -0.93 -33.73
N LYS A 298 1.42 -0.98 -33.60
CA LYS A 298 0.57 -1.82 -34.45
C LYS A 298 0.68 -1.46 -35.93
N LYS A 299 0.77 -0.15 -36.23
CA LYS A 299 0.84 0.40 -37.60
C LYS A 299 2.25 0.35 -38.19
N LEU A 300 3.28 0.18 -37.35
CA LEU A 300 4.66 0.17 -37.80
C LEU A 300 4.92 -1.02 -38.74
N LEU A 301 5.44 -0.73 -39.93
CA LEU A 301 5.74 -1.73 -40.94
C LEU A 301 7.13 -2.32 -40.71
N ILE A 302 7.28 -3.60 -40.99
CA ILE A 302 8.59 -4.26 -41.02
C ILE A 302 9.09 -4.14 -42.45
N PRO A 303 10.24 -3.50 -42.68
CA PRO A 303 10.75 -3.33 -44.04
C PRO A 303 11.11 -4.68 -44.63
N GLU A 304 10.83 -4.84 -45.92
CA GLU A 304 11.21 -6.02 -46.69
C GLU A 304 12.74 -6.10 -46.77
N MET A 305 13.31 -7.17 -46.21
CA MET A 305 14.76 -7.35 -46.21
C MET A 305 15.19 -7.99 -47.52
N LYS A 306 16.16 -7.37 -48.18
CA LYS A 306 16.66 -7.82 -49.47
C LYS A 306 18.15 -8.04 -49.43
N ILE A 307 18.56 -8.91 -50.33
CA ILE A 307 19.94 -9.16 -50.65
C ILE A 307 20.31 -8.26 -51.81
N SER A 308 21.40 -7.52 -51.68
CA SER A 308 21.94 -6.68 -52.75
C SER A 308 23.42 -6.96 -52.98
N PRO A 309 23.91 -6.82 -54.23
CA PRO A 309 25.34 -6.91 -54.49
C PRO A 309 26.03 -5.79 -53.72
N LYS A 310 27.03 -6.14 -52.91
CA LYS A 310 27.85 -5.15 -52.24
C LYS A 310 28.66 -4.43 -53.32
N ARG A 311 28.28 -3.18 -53.62
CA ARG A 311 29.12 -2.30 -54.45
C ARG A 311 30.44 -2.14 -53.71
N ILE A 312 31.46 -2.84 -54.17
CA ILE A 312 32.84 -2.58 -53.75
C ILE A 312 33.09 -1.13 -54.17
N PRO A 313 33.26 -0.18 -53.24
CA PRO A 313 33.83 1.10 -53.61
C PRO A 313 35.18 0.73 -54.21
N CYS A 314 35.47 1.12 -55.47
CA CYS A 314 36.82 1.04 -56.01
C CYS A 314 37.76 1.47 -54.89
N ALA A 315 38.75 0.65 -54.55
CA ALA A 315 39.68 0.96 -53.48
C ALA A 315 40.25 2.36 -53.75
N TRP A 316 39.76 3.37 -53.03
CA TRP A 316 40.47 4.63 -52.93
C TRP A 316 41.76 4.27 -52.17
N PRO A 317 42.92 4.67 -52.68
CA PRO A 317 44.17 4.44 -51.98
C PRO A 317 44.10 5.09 -50.58
N ASP A 318 44.91 4.53 -49.70
CA ASP A 318 44.90 4.57 -48.25
C ASP A 318 44.31 5.78 -47.51
N LYS A 319 43.82 5.46 -46.31
CA LYS A 319 43.33 6.39 -45.27
C LYS A 319 44.32 7.52 -44.91
N GLU A 320 45.55 7.50 -45.39
CA GLU A 320 46.54 8.57 -45.20
C GLU A 320 46.20 9.83 -46.03
N GLU A 321 45.72 9.70 -47.28
CA GLU A 321 45.37 10.86 -48.12
C GLU A 321 44.17 11.64 -47.56
N LYS A 322 43.19 10.97 -46.94
CA LYS A 322 42.05 11.67 -46.31
C LYS A 322 42.47 12.50 -45.11
N VAL A 323 43.38 12.01 -44.28
CA VAL A 323 43.87 12.76 -43.12
C VAL A 323 44.65 13.99 -43.58
N GLU A 324 45.43 13.86 -44.64
CA GLU A 324 46.18 14.98 -45.23
C GLU A 324 45.27 15.98 -45.94
N PHE A 325 44.25 15.51 -46.68
CA PHE A 325 43.24 16.36 -47.31
C PHE A 325 42.41 17.14 -46.27
N PHE A 326 41.97 16.50 -45.18
CA PHE A 326 41.26 17.20 -44.10
C PHE A 326 42.17 18.18 -43.33
N LYS A 327 43.47 17.89 -43.19
CA LYS A 327 44.44 18.85 -42.64
C LYS A 327 44.62 20.06 -43.55
N ILE A 328 44.80 19.85 -44.86
CA ILE A 328 44.94 20.92 -45.85
C ILE A 328 43.65 21.75 -45.91
N LEU A 329 42.48 21.10 -45.92
CA LEU A 329 41.18 21.78 -45.93
C LEU A 329 40.97 22.62 -44.66
N ASN A 330 41.33 22.10 -43.48
CA ASN A 330 41.26 22.87 -42.24
C ASN A 330 42.23 24.05 -42.23
N ILE A 331 43.45 23.90 -42.77
CA ILE A 331 44.39 25.01 -42.91
C ILE A 331 43.82 26.08 -43.84
N VAL A 332 43.24 25.69 -44.97
CA VAL A 332 42.60 26.62 -45.93
C VAL A 332 41.39 27.33 -45.32
N ILE A 333 40.57 26.63 -44.53
CA ILE A 333 39.42 27.23 -43.85
C ILE A 333 39.89 28.22 -42.78
N VAL A 334 40.90 27.86 -41.97
CA VAL A 334 41.45 28.75 -40.93
C VAL A 334 42.10 29.98 -41.56
N THR A 335 42.84 29.83 -42.66
CA THR A 335 43.41 30.98 -43.37
C THR A 335 42.32 31.86 -43.98
N LEU A 336 41.29 31.30 -44.62
CA LEU A 336 40.13 32.06 -45.10
C LEU A 336 39.43 32.82 -43.98
N ILE A 337 39.18 32.18 -42.84
CA ILE A 337 38.57 32.84 -41.67
C ILE A 337 39.48 33.96 -41.16
N SER A 338 40.80 33.74 -41.08
CA SER A 338 41.74 34.78 -40.64
C SER A 338 41.81 35.96 -41.60
N VAL A 339 41.75 35.72 -42.92
CA VAL A 339 41.74 36.76 -43.95
C VAL A 339 40.41 37.52 -43.90
N ILE A 340 39.28 36.84 -43.72
CA ILE A 340 37.97 37.48 -43.53
C ILE A 340 37.99 38.32 -42.25
N LEU A 341 38.56 37.83 -41.15
CA LEU A 341 38.68 38.57 -39.90
C LEU A 341 39.56 39.82 -40.07
N MET A 342 40.68 39.69 -40.78
CA MET A 342 41.59 40.79 -41.10
C MET A 342 40.92 41.81 -42.03
N LEU A 343 40.14 41.37 -43.02
CA LEU A 343 39.35 42.25 -43.88
C LEU A 343 38.27 42.97 -43.07
N ILE A 344 37.55 42.28 -42.17
CA ILE A 344 36.57 42.90 -41.28
C ILE A 344 37.24 43.93 -40.37
N LEU A 345 38.42 43.64 -39.82
CA LEU A 345 39.18 44.60 -39.01
C LEU A 345 39.68 45.78 -39.84
N PHE A 346 40.16 45.54 -41.07
CA PHE A 346 40.61 46.57 -42.00
C PHE A 346 39.46 47.50 -42.43
N PHE A 347 38.31 46.93 -42.79
CA PHE A 347 37.10 47.67 -43.12
C PHE A 347 36.54 48.40 -41.89
N ASN A 348 36.56 47.81 -40.70
CA ASN A 348 36.17 48.50 -39.48
C ASN A 348 37.11 49.66 -39.16
N GLN A 349 38.40 49.54 -39.40
CA GLN A 349 39.35 50.64 -39.21
C GLN A 349 39.13 51.77 -40.22
N HIS A 350 38.82 51.43 -41.48
CA HIS A 350 38.41 52.40 -42.50
C HIS A 350 37.05 53.04 -42.22
N ILE A 351 36.09 52.28 -41.67
CA ILE A 351 34.79 52.80 -41.24
C ILE A 351 34.96 53.71 -40.02
N ILE A 352 35.86 53.39 -39.08
CA ILE A 352 36.16 54.24 -37.92
C ILE A 352 36.87 55.52 -38.37
N THR A 353 37.83 55.47 -39.29
CA THR A 353 38.48 56.69 -39.82
C THR A 353 37.51 57.52 -40.66
N PHE A 354 36.69 56.89 -41.50
CA PHE A 354 35.63 57.57 -42.27
C PHE A 354 34.54 58.18 -41.37
N LEU A 355 34.15 57.50 -40.30
CA LEU A 355 33.23 58.04 -39.28
C LEU A 355 33.88 59.18 -38.49
N ASN A 356 35.18 59.13 -38.19
CA ASN A 356 35.92 60.24 -37.57
C ASN A 356 36.03 61.46 -38.50
N GLU A 357 36.21 61.23 -39.79
CA GLU A 357 36.28 62.28 -40.80
C GLU A 357 34.91 62.93 -41.03
N ILE A 358 33.83 62.15 -41.01
CA ILE A 358 32.45 62.65 -41.08
C ILE A 358 32.00 63.33 -39.77
N THR A 359 32.41 62.83 -38.59
CA THR A 359 32.10 63.49 -37.31
C THR A 359 32.85 64.80 -37.11
N SER A 360 34.00 65.01 -37.77
CA SER A 360 34.68 66.31 -37.81
C SER A 360 33.96 67.34 -38.69
N ILE A 361 33.15 66.91 -39.66
CA ILE A 361 32.49 67.78 -40.64
C ILE A 361 31.02 68.06 -40.28
N CYS A 362 30.37 67.16 -39.54
CA CYS A 362 28.98 67.28 -39.14
C CYS A 362 28.82 66.93 -37.65
N PHE A 363 28.80 67.93 -36.76
CA PHE A 363 27.62 68.26 -35.93
C PHE A 363 27.93 69.27 -34.81
N SER A 364 27.22 70.38 -34.88
CA SER A 364 26.86 71.23 -33.74
C SER A 364 25.81 70.55 -32.84
N ASP A 365 26.06 70.55 -31.53
CA ASP A 365 25.17 70.51 -30.36
C ASP A 365 23.95 69.58 -30.22
N VAL A 366 23.56 68.75 -31.19
CA VAL A 366 22.35 67.89 -31.04
C VAL A 366 22.64 66.38 -30.88
N SER A 367 23.88 65.91 -31.00
CA SER A 367 24.20 64.45 -31.02
C SER A 367 24.71 63.86 -29.69
N LEU A 368 24.95 64.65 -28.64
CA LEU A 368 25.56 64.15 -27.39
C LEU A 368 24.65 63.21 -26.59
N SER A 369 23.34 63.44 -26.59
CA SER A 369 22.37 62.64 -25.83
C SER A 369 22.14 61.25 -26.43
N VAL A 370 22.11 61.15 -27.76
CA VAL A 370 21.95 59.88 -28.48
C VAL A 370 23.21 59.03 -28.35
N TYR A 371 24.40 59.65 -28.44
CA TYR A 371 25.68 58.95 -28.23
C TYR A 371 25.82 58.40 -26.80
N GLN A 372 25.43 59.17 -25.78
CA GLN A 372 25.46 58.69 -24.39
C GLN A 372 24.50 57.52 -24.15
N SER A 373 23.31 57.55 -24.75
CA SER A 373 22.33 56.46 -24.65
C SER A 373 22.80 55.18 -25.35
N LEU A 374 23.33 55.31 -26.58
CA LEU A 374 23.88 54.17 -27.32
C LEU A 374 25.11 53.57 -26.63
N SER A 375 26.02 54.43 -26.13
CA SER A 375 27.21 53.99 -25.40
C SER A 375 26.85 53.22 -24.12
N LYS A 376 25.85 53.68 -23.35
CA LYS A 376 25.35 52.96 -22.18
C LYS A 376 24.77 51.58 -22.54
N ASN A 377 23.98 51.51 -23.62
CA ASN A 377 23.38 50.26 -24.07
C ASN A 377 24.42 49.26 -24.57
N VAL A 378 25.45 49.72 -25.29
CA VAL A 378 26.57 48.89 -25.74
C VAL A 378 27.41 48.40 -24.56
N HIS A 379 27.63 49.23 -23.54
CA HIS A 379 28.33 48.81 -22.32
C HIS A 379 27.54 47.76 -21.52
N SER A 380 26.21 47.93 -21.44
CA SER A 380 25.31 46.94 -20.83
C SER A 380 25.36 45.60 -21.57
N LEU A 381 25.31 45.63 -22.90
CA LEU A 381 25.40 44.42 -23.74
C LEU A 381 26.75 43.72 -23.59
N LYS A 382 27.86 44.48 -23.55
CA LYS A 382 29.20 43.93 -23.29
C LYS A 382 29.28 43.23 -21.94
N ASN A 383 28.70 43.81 -20.88
CA ASN A 383 28.69 43.20 -19.56
C ASN A 383 27.84 41.92 -19.50
N ILE A 384 26.67 41.91 -20.16
CA ILE A 384 25.84 40.71 -20.28
C ILE A 384 26.60 39.60 -21.01
N LEU A 385 27.29 39.93 -22.11
CA LEU A 385 28.06 38.96 -22.89
C LEU A 385 29.25 38.39 -22.10
N TYR A 386 29.94 39.24 -21.32
CA TYR A 386 31.04 38.80 -20.47
C TYR A 386 30.54 37.85 -19.37
N HIS A 387 29.37 38.14 -18.80
CA HIS A 387 28.77 37.33 -17.76
C HIS A 387 28.25 35.98 -18.28
N THR A 388 27.68 35.94 -19.49
CA THR A 388 27.24 34.68 -20.12
C THR A 388 28.42 33.82 -20.54
N VAL A 389 29.50 34.40 -21.06
CA VAL A 389 30.73 33.67 -21.38
C VAL A 389 31.41 33.13 -20.12
N TYR A 390 31.40 33.89 -19.01
CA TYR A 390 31.90 33.41 -17.72
C TYR A 390 31.10 32.21 -17.20
N LEU A 391 29.76 32.27 -17.24
CA LEU A 391 28.89 31.17 -16.82
C LEU A 391 29.05 29.93 -17.72
N LEU A 392 29.24 30.11 -19.03
CA LEU A 392 29.55 29.03 -19.97
C LEU A 392 30.90 28.38 -19.67
N LYS A 393 31.92 29.18 -19.33
CA LYS A 393 33.22 28.67 -18.91
C LYS A 393 33.13 27.87 -17.61
N GLU A 394 32.34 28.32 -16.64
CA GLU A 394 32.13 27.62 -15.37
C GLU A 394 31.35 26.30 -15.57
N PHE A 395 30.34 26.30 -16.43
CA PHE A 395 29.57 25.12 -16.80
C PHE A 395 30.44 24.08 -17.52
N MET A 396 31.27 24.51 -18.48
CA MET A 396 32.22 23.63 -19.18
C MET A 396 33.29 23.08 -18.23
N TRP A 397 33.77 23.87 -17.27
CA TRP A 397 34.73 23.41 -16.25
C TRP A 397 34.14 22.31 -15.35
N LYS A 398 32.87 22.43 -14.96
CA LYS A 398 32.15 21.40 -14.18
C LYS A 398 31.93 20.08 -14.92
N ILE A 399 31.80 20.11 -16.26
CA ILE A 399 31.64 18.91 -17.08
C ILE A 399 32.98 18.17 -17.28
N ILE A 400 34.10 18.90 -17.28
CA ILE A 400 35.44 18.33 -17.51
C ILE A 400 36.06 17.77 -16.21
N SER A 401 35.59 18.19 -15.03
CA SER A 401 36.14 17.74 -13.74
C SER A 401 35.41 16.56 -13.08
N HIS A 402 34.61 15.78 -13.84
CA HIS A 402 33.82 14.65 -13.31
C HIS A 402 34.07 13.34 -14.02
#